data_AF-A0A6M3JNC2-F1
#
_entry.id   AF-A0A6M3JNC2-F1
#
_cell.length_a   1.000
_cell.length_b   1.000
_cell.length_c   1.000
_cell.angle_alpha   90.00
_cell.angle_beta   90.00
_cell.angle_gamma   90.00
#
_symmetry.space_group_name_H-M   'P 1'
#
loop_
_entity.id
_entity.type
_entity.pdbx_description
1 polymer ?
#
loop_
_entity_poly.entity_id
_entity_poly.type
_entity_poly.pdbx_seq_one_letter_code
_entity_poly.pdbx_strand_id
1 'polypeptide(L)'
;YVMASLHPMGGVDWELFKKHLLMLRDANIKNLVIYLFYPPQISDVNKYFSWCDDHNIRFYVRRYIGEYAKKTHPQASPKELLQHILSNPKTIEYGLNLHSPAGNKCSAGKDLILVHHDGRVSYCADIDNNNLGNIFDSDFKLSNNDIICPSPICGGDYGLLHMKDKHYPDIPNLLWHDCFVAQTANITGGNNEPVQYPHRREIICWMKRNEAK
;
A
#
# COMPACT_ATOMS: atom_id res chain seq x y z
N TYR A 1 -1.08 10.73 -10.02
CA TYR A 1 -0.67 10.75 -8.60
C TYR A 1 0.75 10.26 -8.51
N VAL A 2 1.54 10.76 -7.56
CA VAL A 2 2.87 10.22 -7.24
C VAL A 2 2.83 9.52 -5.89
N MET A 3 3.38 8.31 -5.83
CA MET A 3 3.44 7.49 -4.63
C MET A 3 4.88 7.44 -4.14
N ALA A 4 5.17 8.17 -3.07
CA ALA A 4 6.51 8.27 -2.53
C ALA A 4 6.69 7.24 -1.40
N SER A 5 7.51 6.22 -1.63
CA SER A 5 7.85 5.24 -0.60
C SER A 5 8.89 5.83 0.35
N LEU A 6 8.57 5.88 1.64
CA LEU A 6 9.40 6.42 2.69
C LEU A 6 10.00 5.28 3.52
N HIS A 7 11.32 5.14 3.42
CA HIS A 7 12.14 4.17 4.15
C HIS A 7 13.22 4.92 4.96
N PRO A 8 12.90 5.53 6.12
CA PRO A 8 13.84 6.35 6.88
C PRO A 8 15.18 5.67 7.15
N MET A 9 15.15 4.40 7.59
CA MET A 9 16.38 3.63 7.84
C MET A 9 17.12 3.17 6.58
N GLY A 10 16.53 3.37 5.40
CA GLY A 10 17.15 3.11 4.10
C GLY A 10 18.09 4.22 3.62
N GLY A 11 18.44 5.19 4.48
CA GLY A 11 19.30 6.33 4.12
C GLY A 11 18.57 7.48 3.44
N VAL A 12 17.26 7.62 3.66
CA VAL A 12 16.48 8.74 3.11
C VAL A 12 16.94 10.05 3.75
N ASP A 13 17.30 11.03 2.92
CA ASP A 13 17.38 12.42 3.32
C ASP A 13 15.95 12.98 3.46
N TRP A 14 15.52 13.15 4.71
CA TRP A 14 14.17 13.61 5.01
C TRP A 14 13.89 15.03 4.50
N GLU A 15 14.88 15.93 4.54
CA GLU A 15 14.70 17.31 4.09
C GLU A 15 14.55 17.36 2.57
N LEU A 16 15.37 16.59 1.86
CA LEU A 16 15.25 16.44 0.40
C LEU A 16 13.92 15.78 0.01
N PHE A 17 13.49 14.76 0.75
CA PHE A 17 12.21 14.08 0.52
C PHE A 17 11.02 15.04 0.67
N LYS A 18 10.98 15.82 1.76
CA LYS A 18 9.96 16.87 1.96
C LYS A 18 9.96 17.88 0.82
N LYS A 19 11.14 18.39 0.43
CA LYS A 19 11.28 19.34 -0.68
C LYS A 19 10.63 18.82 -1.96
N HIS A 20 10.84 17.56 -2.31
CA HIS A 20 10.23 16.96 -3.49
C HIS A 20 8.71 16.81 -3.38
N LEU A 21 8.19 16.42 -2.21
CA LEU A 21 6.74 16.33 -2.01
C LEU A 21 6.05 17.69 -2.14
N LEU A 22 6.65 18.74 -1.57
CA LEU A 22 6.13 20.11 -1.69
C LEU A 22 6.21 20.60 -3.12
N MET A 23 7.31 20.32 -3.84
CA MET A 23 7.43 20.64 -5.27
C MET A 23 6.31 19.99 -6.11
N LEU A 24 6.00 18.72 -5.86
CA LEU A 24 4.89 18.04 -6.53
C LEU A 24 3.55 18.71 -6.20
N ARG A 25 3.32 19.03 -4.92
CA ARG A 25 2.09 19.70 -4.47
C ARG A 25 1.93 21.08 -5.09
N ASP A 26 2.98 21.89 -5.11
CA ASP A 26 2.97 23.25 -5.67
C ASP A 26 2.75 23.22 -7.20
N ALA A 27 3.13 22.13 -7.86
CA ALA A 27 2.80 21.83 -9.25
C ALA A 27 1.39 21.23 -9.45
N ASN A 28 0.54 21.21 -8.41
CA ASN A 28 -0.79 20.57 -8.40
C ASN A 28 -0.76 19.08 -8.76
N ILE A 29 0.35 18.39 -8.51
CA ILE A 29 0.50 16.94 -8.66
C ILE A 29 0.17 16.30 -7.33
N LYS A 30 -0.99 15.65 -7.27
CA LYS A 30 -1.42 14.91 -6.09
C LYS A 30 -0.41 13.82 -5.74
N ASN A 31 0.00 13.78 -4.48
CA ASN A 31 0.97 12.82 -3.98
C ASN A 31 0.55 12.24 -2.64
N LEU A 32 1.12 11.07 -2.32
CA LEU A 32 0.92 10.38 -1.06
C LEU A 32 2.22 9.70 -0.63
N VAL A 33 2.37 9.49 0.67
CA VAL A 33 3.52 8.85 1.30
C VAL A 33 3.13 7.45 1.75
N ILE A 34 3.94 6.46 1.37
CA ILE A 34 3.86 5.10 1.91
C ILE A 34 5.01 4.91 2.89
N TYR A 35 4.69 4.86 4.17
CA TYR A 35 5.65 4.59 5.22
C TYR A 35 5.85 3.10 5.42
N LEU A 36 7.08 2.60 5.31
CA LEU A 36 7.37 1.22 5.68
C LEU A 36 7.32 1.07 7.20
N PHE A 37 6.43 0.23 7.72
CA PHE A 37 6.28 -0.05 9.14
C PHE A 37 7.34 -1.05 9.65
N TYR A 38 8.60 -0.70 9.43
CA TYR A 38 9.75 -1.51 9.82
C TYR A 38 10.03 -1.37 11.33
N PRO A 39 10.22 -2.47 12.08
CA PRO A 39 10.23 -2.45 13.55
C PRO A 39 11.11 -1.40 14.23
N PRO A 40 12.37 -1.17 13.84
CA PRO A 40 13.23 -0.20 14.52
C PRO A 40 12.86 1.27 14.26
N GLN A 41 11.93 1.55 13.36
CA GLN A 41 11.45 2.92 13.07
C GLN A 41 9.96 3.11 13.37
N ILE A 42 9.25 2.12 13.96
CA ILE A 42 7.82 2.25 14.23
C ILE A 42 7.50 3.46 15.13
N SER A 43 8.36 3.76 16.10
CA SER A 43 8.22 4.93 16.99
C SER A 43 8.16 6.25 16.25
N ASP A 44 8.78 6.34 15.08
CA ASP A 44 8.89 7.58 14.32
C ASP A 44 7.66 7.85 13.43
N VAL A 45 6.71 6.90 13.35
CA VAL A 45 5.54 7.03 12.47
C VAL A 45 4.75 8.32 12.74
N ASN A 46 4.67 8.75 14.00
CA ASN A 46 3.96 9.97 14.41
C ASN A 46 4.58 11.21 13.76
N LYS A 47 5.92 11.32 13.80
CA LYS A 47 6.67 12.44 13.20
C LYS A 47 6.32 12.59 11.72
N TYR A 48 6.32 11.49 10.98
CA TYR A 48 6.07 11.52 9.53
C TYR A 48 4.58 11.73 9.22
N PHE A 49 3.69 11.07 9.97
CA PHE A 49 2.25 11.26 9.82
C PHE A 49 1.84 12.71 10.08
N SER A 50 2.24 13.27 11.22
CA SER A 50 1.91 14.66 11.57
C SER A 50 2.40 15.64 10.52
N TRP A 51 3.65 15.49 10.05
CA TRP A 51 4.14 16.35 8.98
C TRP A 51 3.32 16.22 7.70
N CYS A 52 2.98 15.00 7.27
CA CYS A 52 2.17 14.80 6.07
C CYS A 52 0.76 15.38 6.23
N ASP A 53 0.12 15.14 7.38
CA ASP A 53 -1.21 15.65 7.73
C ASP A 53 -1.23 17.19 7.74
N ASP A 54 -0.25 17.83 8.37
CA ASP A 54 -0.10 19.31 8.41
C ASP A 54 0.13 19.92 7.02
N HIS A 55 0.67 19.14 6.08
CA HIS A 55 0.98 19.58 4.71
C HIS A 55 0.01 19.07 3.67
N ASN A 56 -1.11 18.48 4.10
CA ASN A 56 -2.16 18.02 3.20
C ASN A 56 -1.72 16.91 2.24
N ILE A 57 -0.81 16.06 2.73
CA ILE A 57 -0.25 14.92 2.01
C ILE A 57 -0.79 13.65 2.63
N ARG A 58 -1.36 12.77 1.81
CA ARG A 58 -1.94 11.52 2.31
C ARG A 58 -0.84 10.59 2.79
N PHE A 59 -1.01 10.05 3.99
CA PHE A 59 -0.07 9.12 4.61
C PHE A 59 -0.68 7.72 4.72
N TYR A 60 0.06 6.72 4.26
CA TYR A 60 -0.30 5.31 4.37
C TYR A 60 0.85 4.54 5.00
N VAL A 61 0.53 3.46 5.70
CA VAL A 61 1.53 2.58 6.30
C VAL A 61 1.51 1.25 5.57
N ARG A 62 2.64 0.85 5.01
CA ARG A 62 2.85 -0.50 4.49
C ARG A 62 3.48 -1.35 5.58
N ARG A 63 2.86 -2.49 5.90
CA ARG A 63 3.42 -3.42 6.89
C ARG A 63 4.78 -3.97 6.44
N TYR A 64 5.67 -4.22 7.40
CA TYR A 64 6.85 -5.04 7.17
C TYR A 64 6.47 -6.53 7.24
N ILE A 65 6.98 -7.32 6.29
CA ILE A 65 6.87 -8.77 6.26
C ILE A 65 8.29 -9.32 6.27
N GLY A 66 8.61 -10.12 7.27
CA GLY A 66 9.94 -10.69 7.44
C GLY A 66 10.32 -10.90 8.89
N GLU A 67 11.53 -11.38 9.11
CA GLU A 67 12.10 -11.52 10.45
C GLU A 67 12.82 -10.23 10.86
N TYR A 68 12.68 -9.85 12.12
CA TYR A 68 13.51 -8.84 12.77
C TYR A 68 13.67 -9.18 14.25
N ALA A 69 14.91 -9.17 14.76
CA ALA A 69 15.21 -9.49 16.16
C ALA A 69 14.54 -10.80 16.66
N LYS A 70 14.60 -11.86 15.84
CA LYS A 70 13.99 -13.18 16.08
C LYS A 70 12.45 -13.17 16.21
N LYS A 71 11.79 -12.12 15.73
CA LYS A 71 10.33 -12.01 15.67
C LYS A 71 9.86 -11.97 14.23
N THR A 72 8.78 -12.70 13.93
CA THR A 72 8.13 -12.70 12.63
C THR A 72 7.11 -11.56 12.56
N HIS A 73 7.24 -10.71 11.54
CA HIS A 73 6.31 -9.64 11.23
C HIS A 73 5.46 -10.01 10.01
N PRO A 74 4.17 -9.61 9.97
CA PRO A 74 3.53 -8.60 10.83
C PRO A 74 2.96 -9.13 12.16
N GLN A 75 3.08 -10.41 12.51
CA GLN A 75 2.48 -10.95 13.75
C GLN A 75 2.95 -10.23 15.02
N ALA A 76 4.22 -9.84 15.06
CA ALA A 76 4.82 -9.10 16.18
C ALA A 76 4.62 -7.57 16.11
N SER A 77 3.99 -7.04 15.06
CA SER A 77 3.73 -5.60 14.91
C SER A 77 2.56 -5.15 15.79
N PRO A 78 2.53 -3.89 16.25
CA PRO A 78 1.40 -3.34 17.00
C PRO A 78 0.16 -3.23 16.10
N LYS A 79 -0.73 -4.23 16.21
CA LYS A 79 -1.92 -4.37 15.33
C LYS A 79 -2.89 -3.20 15.44
N GLU A 80 -3.02 -2.58 16.61
CA GLU A 80 -3.97 -1.48 16.85
C GLU A 80 -3.74 -0.31 15.87
N LEU A 81 -2.49 0.18 15.73
CA LEU A 81 -2.20 1.25 14.77
C LEU A 81 -2.43 0.80 13.33
N LEU A 82 -1.96 -0.40 13.00
CA LEU A 82 -2.09 -0.93 11.64
C LEU A 82 -3.56 -1.08 11.26
N GLN A 83 -4.44 -1.50 12.16
CA GLN A 83 -5.88 -1.60 11.89
C GLN A 83 -6.53 -0.23 11.63
N HIS A 84 -6.05 0.83 12.29
CA HIS A 84 -6.59 2.18 12.09
C HIS A 84 -6.05 2.87 10.83
N ILE A 85 -4.77 2.63 10.48
CA ILE A 85 -4.16 3.24 9.29
C ILE A 85 -4.44 2.42 8.02
N LEU A 86 -4.50 1.09 8.12
CA LEU A 86 -4.89 0.22 7.01
C LEU A 86 -6.41 0.25 6.88
N SER A 87 -6.93 1.21 6.12
CA SER A 87 -8.38 1.37 5.96
C SER A 87 -9.04 0.30 5.07
N ASN A 88 -8.27 -0.59 4.44
CA ASN A 88 -8.80 -1.63 3.55
C ASN A 88 -8.97 -2.96 4.32
N PRO A 89 -10.22 -3.46 4.46
CA PRO A 89 -10.50 -4.73 5.12
C PRO A 89 -9.72 -5.92 4.54
N LYS A 90 -9.51 -6.00 3.22
CA LYS A 90 -8.69 -7.06 2.61
C LYS A 90 -7.24 -6.97 3.05
N THR A 91 -6.69 -5.76 3.19
CA THR A 91 -5.32 -5.57 3.69
C THR A 91 -5.20 -5.98 5.16
N ILE A 92 -6.23 -5.75 5.97
CA ILE A 92 -6.26 -6.26 7.34
C ILE A 92 -6.33 -7.79 7.34
N GLU A 93 -7.25 -8.39 6.58
CA GLU A 93 -7.45 -9.83 6.58
C GLU A 93 -6.25 -10.60 6.02
N TYR A 94 -5.90 -10.34 4.77
CA TYR A 94 -4.86 -11.10 4.07
C TYR A 94 -3.47 -10.59 4.41
N GLY A 95 -3.36 -9.29 4.68
CA GLY A 95 -2.07 -8.67 4.95
C GLY A 95 -1.65 -8.74 6.42
N LEU A 96 -2.50 -8.27 7.34
CA LEU A 96 -2.17 -8.20 8.76
C LEU A 96 -2.47 -9.51 9.51
N ASN A 97 -3.59 -10.16 9.20
CA ASN A 97 -3.97 -11.45 9.79
C ASN A 97 -3.40 -12.65 9.03
N LEU A 98 -2.73 -12.41 7.90
CA LEU A 98 -2.04 -13.42 7.10
C LEU A 98 -2.96 -14.57 6.65
N HIS A 99 -4.24 -14.27 6.39
CA HIS A 99 -5.08 -15.23 5.70
C HIS A 99 -4.49 -15.49 4.31
N SER A 100 -4.47 -16.77 3.93
CA SER A 100 -3.91 -17.17 2.66
C SER A 100 -4.86 -16.76 1.52
N PRO A 101 -4.36 -16.03 0.49
CA PRO A 101 -5.12 -15.77 -0.71
C PRO A 101 -5.10 -16.96 -1.69
N ALA A 102 -4.33 -18.01 -1.39
CA ALA A 102 -4.17 -19.15 -2.27
C ALA A 102 -5.54 -19.79 -2.60
N GLY A 103 -5.78 -20.08 -3.88
CA GLY A 103 -7.05 -20.62 -4.35
C GLY A 103 -8.11 -19.58 -4.70
N ASN A 104 -7.97 -18.32 -4.27
CA ASN A 104 -8.87 -17.25 -4.70
C ASN A 104 -8.55 -16.81 -6.13
N LYS A 105 -9.57 -16.31 -6.84
CA LYS A 105 -9.38 -15.68 -8.15
C LYS A 105 -8.63 -14.37 -7.98
N CYS A 106 -7.71 -14.07 -8.90
CA CYS A 106 -6.94 -12.85 -8.90
C CYS A 106 -6.77 -12.32 -10.33
N SER A 107 -6.93 -11.01 -10.53
CA SER A 107 -6.74 -10.40 -11.85
C SER A 107 -5.28 -10.00 -12.14
N ALA A 108 -4.33 -10.43 -11.33
CA ALA A 108 -2.91 -10.42 -11.66
C ALA A 108 -2.65 -11.15 -13.00
N GLY A 109 -1.88 -10.53 -13.89
CA GLY A 109 -1.64 -10.96 -15.27
C GLY A 109 -2.70 -10.52 -16.28
N LYS A 110 -3.82 -9.93 -15.81
CA LYS A 110 -4.90 -9.37 -16.63
C LYS A 110 -5.01 -7.86 -16.43
N ASP A 111 -5.36 -7.44 -15.21
CA ASP A 111 -5.56 -6.02 -14.85
C ASP A 111 -4.31 -5.40 -14.20
N LEU A 112 -3.36 -6.24 -13.75
CA LEU A 112 -2.09 -5.84 -13.16
C LEU A 112 -0.96 -6.70 -13.71
N ILE A 113 0.14 -6.07 -14.09
CA ILE A 113 1.39 -6.73 -14.45
C ILE A 113 2.56 -6.04 -13.78
N LEU A 114 3.67 -6.74 -13.65
CA LEU A 114 4.96 -6.15 -13.34
C LEU A 114 5.86 -6.27 -14.55
N VAL A 115 6.36 -5.14 -15.02
CA VAL A 115 7.33 -5.06 -16.10
C VAL A 115 8.69 -4.82 -15.45
N HIS A 116 9.62 -5.73 -15.69
CA HIS A 116 11.00 -5.64 -15.21
C HIS A 116 11.83 -4.71 -16.12
N HIS A 117 13.01 -4.32 -15.65
CA HIS A 117 13.87 -3.37 -16.39
C HIS A 117 14.34 -3.89 -17.76
N ASP A 118 14.32 -5.20 -17.97
CA ASP A 118 14.67 -5.89 -19.22
C ASP A 118 13.45 -6.17 -20.12
N GLY A 119 12.28 -5.66 -19.74
CA GLY A 119 11.02 -5.86 -20.45
C GLY A 119 10.31 -7.17 -20.12
N ARG A 120 10.91 -8.08 -19.34
CA ARG A 120 10.22 -9.28 -18.87
C ARG A 120 8.95 -8.87 -18.13
N VAL A 121 7.86 -9.63 -18.31
CA VAL A 121 6.58 -9.38 -17.65
C VAL A 121 6.25 -10.51 -16.69
N SER A 122 5.81 -10.15 -15.49
CA SER A 122 5.35 -11.05 -14.43
C SER A 122 3.92 -10.70 -14.03
N TYR A 123 3.11 -11.67 -13.59
CA TYR A 123 1.77 -11.33 -13.06
C TYR A 123 1.79 -10.74 -11.64
N CYS A 124 2.76 -11.11 -10.79
CA CYS A 124 2.81 -10.71 -9.37
C CYS A 124 4.25 -10.57 -8.85
N ALA A 125 4.49 -9.73 -7.84
CA ALA A 125 5.82 -9.58 -7.24
C ALA A 125 6.17 -10.76 -6.32
N ASP A 126 5.16 -11.44 -5.78
CA ASP A 126 5.32 -12.42 -4.70
C ASP A 126 5.47 -13.88 -5.22
N ILE A 127 5.63 -14.07 -6.53
CA ILE A 127 5.62 -15.41 -7.14
C ILE A 127 6.81 -15.53 -8.09
N ASP A 128 7.76 -16.40 -7.76
CA ASP A 128 9.06 -16.49 -8.45
C ASP A 128 8.95 -17.02 -9.89
N ASN A 129 7.98 -17.91 -10.15
CA ASN A 129 7.81 -18.60 -11.43
C ASN A 129 6.60 -18.06 -12.20
N ASN A 130 6.66 -16.80 -12.66
CA ASN A 130 5.49 -16.14 -13.25
C ASN A 130 5.70 -15.33 -14.54
N ASN A 131 6.63 -15.77 -15.39
CA ASN A 131 6.92 -15.09 -16.66
C ASN A 131 5.74 -15.17 -17.65
N LEU A 132 5.25 -14.01 -18.08
CA LEU A 132 4.20 -13.83 -19.08
C LEU A 132 4.75 -13.53 -20.49
N GLY A 133 6.06 -13.37 -20.64
CA GLY A 133 6.73 -12.97 -21.88
C GLY A 133 7.53 -11.67 -21.72
N ASN A 134 7.89 -11.04 -22.83
CA ASN A 134 8.55 -9.72 -22.84
C ASN A 134 7.64 -8.67 -23.48
N ILE A 135 7.53 -7.48 -22.86
CA ILE A 135 6.69 -6.38 -23.36
C ILE A 135 7.15 -5.84 -24.72
N PHE A 136 8.41 -6.10 -25.10
CA PHE A 136 8.96 -5.69 -26.38
C PHE A 136 8.69 -6.70 -27.51
N ASP A 137 8.17 -7.89 -27.19
CA ASP A 137 7.80 -8.88 -28.20
C ASP A 137 6.54 -8.39 -28.95
N SER A 138 6.59 -8.39 -30.28
CA SER A 138 5.51 -7.85 -31.12
C SER A 138 4.17 -8.59 -30.98
N ASP A 139 4.19 -9.81 -30.47
CA ASP A 139 3.04 -10.68 -30.24
C ASP A 139 2.68 -10.82 -28.75
N PHE A 140 3.33 -10.06 -27.86
CA PHE A 140 3.01 -10.04 -26.43
C PHE A 140 1.56 -9.64 -26.19
N LYS A 141 0.85 -10.43 -25.37
CA LYS A 141 -0.55 -10.19 -25.01
C LYS A 141 -0.78 -10.52 -23.55
N LEU A 142 -1.62 -9.72 -22.90
CA LEU A 142 -2.09 -10.00 -21.55
C LEU A 142 -3.12 -11.13 -21.53
N SER A 143 -3.23 -11.81 -20.39
CA SER A 143 -4.30 -12.78 -20.17
C SER A 143 -5.64 -12.07 -20.15
N ASN A 144 -6.66 -12.65 -20.78
CA ASN A 144 -8.04 -12.17 -20.66
C ASN A 144 -8.76 -12.73 -19.41
N ASN A 145 -8.15 -13.69 -18.74
CA ASN A 145 -8.71 -14.45 -17.64
C ASN A 145 -8.01 -14.14 -16.32
N ASP A 146 -8.78 -14.16 -15.24
CA ASP A 146 -8.22 -14.19 -13.89
C ASP A 146 -7.41 -15.48 -13.70
N ILE A 147 -6.36 -15.40 -12.87
CA ILE A 147 -5.64 -16.58 -12.39
C ILE A 147 -6.24 -17.09 -11.08
N ILE A 148 -5.88 -18.31 -10.70
CA ILE A 148 -6.00 -18.78 -9.32
C ILE A 148 -4.73 -18.41 -8.59
N CYS A 149 -4.83 -17.61 -7.53
CA CYS A 149 -3.67 -17.16 -6.77
C CYS A 149 -2.92 -18.38 -6.21
N PRO A 150 -1.63 -18.56 -6.52
CA PRO A 150 -0.84 -19.65 -5.97
C PRO A 150 -0.08 -19.24 -4.70
N SER A 151 -0.07 -17.94 -4.34
CA SER A 151 0.72 -17.46 -3.22
C SER A 151 0.04 -17.77 -1.89
N PRO A 152 0.75 -18.35 -0.90
CA PRO A 152 0.22 -18.52 0.44
C PRO A 152 0.11 -17.20 1.20
N ILE A 153 0.83 -16.15 0.76
CA ILE A 153 0.84 -14.82 1.38
C ILE A 153 0.93 -13.78 0.26
N CYS A 154 -0.01 -12.83 0.20
CA CYS A 154 0.15 -11.68 -0.68
C CYS A 154 0.93 -10.59 0.06
N GLY A 155 2.16 -10.32 -0.38
CA GLY A 155 3.07 -9.34 0.22
C GLY A 155 2.84 -7.91 -0.27
N GLY A 156 2.19 -7.75 -1.42
CA GLY A 156 1.77 -6.45 -1.95
C GLY A 156 0.36 -6.05 -1.53
N ASP A 157 0.21 -4.90 -0.86
CA ASP A 157 -1.11 -4.28 -0.65
C ASP A 157 -1.87 -4.07 -1.96
N TYR A 158 -1.13 -3.81 -3.05
CA TYR A 158 -1.63 -3.74 -4.42
C TYR A 158 -2.23 -5.06 -4.90
N GLY A 159 -1.55 -6.19 -4.68
CA GLY A 159 -2.02 -7.51 -5.12
C GLY A 159 -3.36 -7.89 -4.49
N LEU A 160 -3.60 -7.45 -3.26
CA LEU A 160 -4.87 -7.67 -2.55
C LEU A 160 -6.06 -6.95 -3.17
N LEU A 161 -5.84 -5.85 -3.90
CA LEU A 161 -6.91 -5.20 -4.66
C LEU A 161 -7.39 -6.12 -5.79
N HIS A 162 -6.47 -6.79 -6.48
CA HIS A 162 -6.75 -7.65 -7.63
C HIS A 162 -7.31 -9.02 -7.25
N MET A 163 -7.24 -9.41 -5.98
CA MET A 163 -7.86 -10.63 -5.48
C MET A 163 -9.38 -10.45 -5.36
N LYS A 164 -10.12 -11.35 -6.00
CA LYS A 164 -11.57 -11.43 -5.94
C LYS A 164 -11.98 -12.32 -4.77
N ASP A 165 -12.83 -11.79 -3.92
CA ASP A 165 -13.35 -12.46 -2.73
C ASP A 165 -14.80 -12.07 -2.56
N LYS A 166 -15.69 -13.05 -2.46
CA LYS A 166 -17.14 -12.87 -2.32
C LYS A 166 -17.55 -12.11 -1.07
N HIS A 167 -16.70 -12.06 -0.05
CA HIS A 167 -16.97 -11.34 1.20
C HIS A 167 -16.75 -9.83 1.07
N TYR A 168 -16.06 -9.41 0.01
CA TYR A 168 -15.75 -8.02 -0.27
C TYR A 168 -16.33 -7.60 -1.60
N PRO A 169 -16.69 -6.32 -1.77
CA PRO A 169 -17.15 -5.84 -3.05
C PRO A 169 -16.03 -5.93 -4.10
N ASP A 170 -16.46 -5.97 -5.36
CA ASP A 170 -15.57 -5.87 -6.50
C ASP A 170 -14.78 -4.56 -6.46
N ILE A 171 -13.67 -4.58 -7.18
CA ILE A 171 -12.79 -3.43 -7.29
C ILE A 171 -13.57 -2.27 -7.93
N PRO A 172 -13.51 -1.05 -7.37
CA PRO A 172 -14.10 0.11 -8.01
C PRO A 172 -13.52 0.30 -9.42
N ASN A 173 -14.36 0.68 -10.38
CA ASN A 173 -13.95 0.93 -11.77
C ASN A 173 -12.90 2.05 -11.91
N LEU A 174 -12.69 2.86 -10.87
CA LEU A 174 -11.74 3.98 -10.82
C LEU A 174 -10.52 3.68 -9.93
N LEU A 175 -9.93 2.49 -10.07
CA LEU A 175 -8.66 2.08 -9.44
C LEU A 175 -7.57 3.17 -9.48
N TRP A 176 -7.51 3.91 -10.60
CA TRP A 176 -6.43 4.86 -10.92
C TRP A 176 -6.44 6.16 -10.10
N HIS A 177 -7.53 6.46 -9.40
CA HIS A 177 -7.62 7.66 -8.55
C HIS A 177 -7.26 7.40 -7.08
N ASP A 178 -7.13 6.14 -6.68
CA ASP A 178 -6.91 5.76 -5.29
C ASP A 178 -6.27 4.37 -5.22
N CYS A 179 -4.99 4.26 -5.59
CA CYS A 179 -4.24 3.00 -5.66
C CYS A 179 -4.18 2.19 -4.35
N PHE A 180 -4.77 2.68 -3.25
CA PHE A 180 -4.87 2.03 -1.94
C PHE A 180 -6.29 2.02 -1.36
N VAL A 181 -7.26 2.65 -2.03
CA VAL A 181 -8.62 2.76 -1.51
C VAL A 181 -9.59 2.06 -2.45
N ALA A 182 -9.74 0.76 -2.23
CA ALA A 182 -11.08 0.22 -2.39
C ALA A 182 -11.99 1.03 -1.43
N GLN A 183 -12.92 1.80 -2.01
CA GLN A 183 -14.07 2.47 -1.37
C GLN A 183 -13.98 3.93 -0.90
N THR A 184 -13.43 4.86 -1.70
CA THR A 184 -13.70 6.31 -1.50
C THR A 184 -14.15 7.04 -2.76
N ALA A 185 -15.00 6.39 -3.58
CA ALA A 185 -15.80 7.12 -4.57
C ALA A 185 -16.70 8.20 -3.92
N ASN A 186 -16.84 8.20 -2.59
CA ASN A 186 -17.69 9.09 -1.81
C ASN A 186 -16.92 9.94 -0.77
N ILE A 187 -15.64 10.29 -0.97
CA ILE A 187 -15.07 11.42 -0.20
C ILE A 187 -15.73 12.71 -0.74
N THR A 188 -16.89 13.03 -0.18
CA THR A 188 -17.57 14.32 -0.32
C THR A 188 -16.92 15.30 0.66
N GLY A 189 -15.67 15.66 0.38
CA GLY A 189 -14.94 16.70 1.09
C GLY A 189 -14.59 17.80 0.10
N GLY A 190 -15.51 18.74 -0.09
CA GLY A 190 -15.34 19.84 -1.03
C GLY A 190 -14.08 20.65 -0.71
N ASN A 191 -13.21 20.84 -1.70
CA ASN A 191 -12.12 21.83 -1.92
C ASN A 191 -11.25 22.36 -0.76
N ASN A 192 -11.52 22.07 0.51
CA ASN A 192 -10.90 22.68 1.69
C ASN A 192 -10.50 21.66 2.77
N GLU A 193 -10.91 20.38 2.68
CA GLU A 193 -10.38 19.33 3.55
C GLU A 193 -9.34 18.48 2.81
N PRO A 194 -8.08 18.48 3.23
CA PRO A 194 -7.02 18.21 2.26
C PRO A 194 -6.62 16.73 2.18
N VAL A 195 -6.89 15.95 3.23
CA VAL A 195 -6.85 14.48 3.24
C VAL A 195 -7.83 13.96 4.27
N GLN A 196 -8.82 13.16 3.84
CA GLN A 196 -9.68 12.45 4.78
C GLN A 196 -9.08 11.09 5.14
N TYR A 197 -8.93 10.84 6.43
CA TYR A 197 -8.65 9.53 7.01
C TYR A 197 -9.93 9.02 7.69
N PRO A 198 -10.48 7.86 7.31
CA PRO A 198 -11.69 7.30 7.92
C PRO A 198 -11.60 7.16 9.45
N HIS A 199 -10.39 6.97 9.98
CA HIS A 199 -10.11 6.78 11.40
C HIS A 199 -9.12 7.81 11.97
N ARG A 200 -9.17 9.07 11.48
CA ARG A 200 -8.20 10.12 11.88
C ARG A 200 -8.10 10.27 13.40
N ARG A 201 -9.25 10.25 14.09
CA ARG A 201 -9.31 10.43 15.56
C ARG A 201 -8.60 9.29 16.27
N GLU A 202 -8.86 8.06 15.87
CA GLU A 202 -8.27 6.84 16.45
C GLU A 202 -6.77 6.81 16.22
N ILE A 203 -6.32 7.18 15.02
CA ILE A 203 -4.89 7.34 14.69
C ILE A 203 -4.24 8.33 15.65
N ILE A 204 -4.77 9.56 15.75
CA ILE A 204 -4.23 10.60 16.63
C ILE A 204 -4.22 10.15 18.12
N CYS A 205 -5.29 9.50 18.58
CA CYS A 205 -5.38 8.97 19.94
C CYS A 205 -4.35 7.87 20.21
N TRP A 206 -4.07 7.00 19.24
CA TRP A 206 -3.01 6.00 19.35
C TRP A 206 -1.63 6.68 19.41
N MET A 207 -1.38 7.66 18.55
CA MET A 207 -0.10 8.39 18.48
C MET A 207 0.24 9.05 19.82
N LYS A 208 -0.71 9.80 20.39
CA LYS A 208 -0.55 10.46 21.71
C LYS A 208 -0.27 9.50 22.86
N ARG A 209 -0.89 8.31 22.85
CA ARG A 209 -0.66 7.28 23.89
C ARG A 209 0.73 6.66 23.84
N ASN A 210 1.38 6.68 22.68
CA ASN A 210 2.68 6.04 22.48
C ASN A 210 3.86 7.04 22.45
N GLU A 211 3.61 8.35 22.36
CA GLU A 211 4.64 9.39 22.60
C GLU A 211 5.06 9.49 24.07
N ALA A 212 4.20 9.05 24.99
CA ALA A 212 4.44 9.14 26.43
C ALA A 212 5.21 7.94 27.01
N LYS A 213 5.71 7.03 26.18
CA LYS A 213 6.44 5.81 26.57
C LYS A 213 7.87 5.87 26.09
#